data_AF-A0A3A9BP60-F1
#
_entry.id   AF-A0A3A9BP60-F1
#
_cell.length_a   1.000
_cell.length_b   1.000
_cell.length_c   1.000
_cell.angle_alpha   90.00
_cell.angle_beta   90.00
_cell.angle_gamma   90.00
#
_symmetry.space_group_name_H-M   'P 1'
#
loop_
_entity.id
_entity.type
_entity.pdbx_description
1 polymer ?
#
loop_
_entity_poly.entity_id
_entity_poly.type
_entity_poly.pdbx_seq_one_letter_code
_entity_poly.pdbx_strand_id
1 'polypeptide(L)' 'MTLKKLLEALKFEGHISLRRDNFGGMQYIGGGNSEHISSRYGGYKVDKSSIIDNILIVYVK' A
#
# COMPACT_ATOMS: atom_id res chain seq x y z
N MET A 1 7.11 -7.52 -5.56
CA MET A 1 5.94 -7.54 -6.46
C MET A 1 5.39 -6.13 -6.62
N THR A 2 4.53 -5.85 -7.61
CA THR A 2 3.87 -4.53 -7.70
C THR A 2 2.72 -4.44 -6.71
N LEU A 3 2.36 -3.22 -6.30
CA LEU A 3 1.23 -2.97 -5.41
C LEU A 3 -0.07 -3.54 -5.99
N LYS A 4 -0.32 -3.33 -7.29
CA LYS A 4 -1.51 -3.87 -7.96
C LYS A 4 -1.61 -5.40 -7.79
N LYS A 5 -0.53 -6.13 -8.05
CA LYS A 5 -0.49 -7.59 -7.91
C LYS A 5 -0.70 -8.05 -6.47
N LEU A 6 -0.15 -7.31 -5.50
CA LEU A 6 -0.38 -7.60 -4.08
C LEU A 6 -1.87 -7.47 -3.73
N LEU A 7 -2.50 -6.36 -4.12
CA LEU A 7 -3.90 -6.09 -3.78
C LEU A 7 -4.87 -7.06 -4.47
N GLU A 8 -4.60 -7.43 -5.72
CA GLU A 8 -5.35 -8.47 -6.45
C GLU A 8 -5.27 -9.84 -5.76
N ALA A 9 -4.08 -10.20 -5.23
CA ALA A 9 -3.87 -11.48 -4.56
C ALA A 9 -4.49 -11.52 -3.15
N LEU A 10 -4.37 -10.43 -2.38
CA LEU A 10 -4.89 -10.36 -1.02
C LEU A 10 -6.41 -10.30 -0.96
N LYS A 11 -7.05 -9.68 -1.96
CA LYS A 11 -8.49 -9.32 -1.92
C LYS A 11 -8.87 -8.65 -0.60
N PHE A 12 -7.99 -7.76 -0.13
CA PHE A 12 -8.15 -7.13 1.18
C PHE A 12 -9.36 -6.20 1.19
N GLU A 13 -10.27 -6.45 2.13
CA GLU A 13 -11.46 -5.63 2.39
C GLU A 13 -11.22 -4.77 3.63
N GLY A 14 -10.76 -3.55 3.40
CA GLY A 14 -10.45 -2.60 4.46
C GLY A 14 -9.75 -1.35 3.96
N HIS A 15 -9.33 -0.50 4.90
CA HIS A 15 -8.55 0.69 4.57
C HIS A 15 -7.08 0.31 4.34
N ILE A 16 -6.48 0.89 3.31
CA ILE A 16 -5.06 0.73 2.99
C ILE A 16 -4.35 2.03 3.30
N SER A 17 -3.21 1.95 3.97
CA SER A 17 -2.30 3.08 4.21
C SER A 17 -0.99 2.84 3.46
N LEU A 18 -0.66 3.71 2.51
CA LEU A 18 0.59 3.65 1.76
C LEU A 18 1.65 4.55 2.40
N ARG A 19 2.84 3.97 2.58
CA ARG A 19 4.00 4.67 3.09
C ARG A 19 5.21 4.42 2.19
N ARG A 20 6.05 5.43 2.01
CA ARG A 20 7.30 5.34 1.24
C ARG A 20 8.44 5.85 2.09
N ASP A 21 9.59 5.18 2.01
CA ASP A 21 10.82 5.68 2.60
C ASP A 21 11.41 6.78 1.71
N ASN A 22 11.64 7.95 2.29
CA ASN A 22 12.25 9.10 1.63
C ASN A 22 13.47 9.54 2.46
N PHE A 23 14.27 10.49 1.95
CA PHE A 23 15.50 10.96 2.62
C PHE A 23 15.29 11.47 4.06
N GLY A 24 14.05 11.82 4.44
CA GLY A 24 13.65 12.23 5.79
C GLY A 24 12.90 11.15 6.61
N GLY A 25 12.95 9.88 6.17
CA GLY A 25 12.28 8.75 6.80
C GLY A 25 10.95 8.36 6.15
N MET A 26 10.18 7.54 6.87
CA MET A 26 8.91 6.99 6.38
C MET A 26 7.81 8.04 6.28
N GLN A 27 7.36 8.32 5.05
CA GLN A 27 6.30 9.27 4.77
C GLN A 27 5.01 8.58 4.34
N TYR A 28 3.88 9.13 4.78
CA TYR A 28 2.56 8.78 4.25
C TYR A 28 2.36 9.42 2.88
N ILE A 29 1.93 8.62 1.89
CA ILE A 29 1.77 9.10 0.50
C ILE A 29 0.36 8.90 -0.07
N GLY A 30 -0.51 8.16 0.63
CA GLY A 30 -1.87 7.92 0.21
C GLY A 30 -2.58 6.86 1.03
N GLY A 31 -3.91 6.83 0.94
CA GLY A 31 -4.74 5.87 1.66
C GLY A 31 -6.14 5.78 1.07
N GLY A 32 -6.81 4.66 1.31
CA GLY A 32 -8.15 4.41 0.76
C GLY A 32 -8.44 2.92 0.56
N ASN A 33 -9.40 2.63 -0.31
CA ASN A 33 -9.75 1.24 -0.67
C ASN A 33 -8.80 0.68 -1.75
N SER A 34 -8.89 -0.64 -1.96
CA SER A 34 -8.05 -1.38 -2.92
C SER A 34 -8.12 -0.83 -4.35
N GLU A 35 -9.30 -0.43 -4.82
CA GLU A 35 -9.48 0.11 -6.19
C GLU A 35 -8.76 1.44 -6.38
N HIS A 36 -9.01 2.41 -5.50
CA HIS A 36 -8.40 3.73 -5.58
C HIS A 36 -6.87 3.64 -5.45
N ILE A 37 -6.40 2.84 -4.50
CA ILE A 37 -4.98 2.65 -4.27
C ILE A 37 -4.31 1.94 -5.46
N SER A 38 -4.93 0.89 -6.00
CA SER A 38 -4.41 0.17 -7.16
C SER A 38 -4.35 1.05 -8.41
N SER A 39 -5.38 1.88 -8.64
CA SER A 39 -5.41 2.80 -9.78
C SER A 39 -4.30 3.84 -9.72
N ARG A 40 -4.11 4.48 -8.56
CA ARG A 40 -3.19 5.61 -8.41
C ARG A 40 -1.73 5.20 -8.16
N TYR A 41 -1.50 4.08 -7.48
CA TYR A 41 -0.17 3.68 -7.01
C TYR A 41 0.22 2.25 -7.45
N GLY A 42 -0.58 1.59 -8.28
CA GLY A 42 -0.43 0.17 -8.61
C GLY A 42 0.93 -0.23 -9.20
N GLY A 43 1.62 0.71 -9.85
CA GLY A 43 2.96 0.49 -10.43
C GLY A 43 4.11 0.46 -9.41
N TYR A 44 3.86 0.87 -8.16
CA TYR A 44 4.90 0.95 -7.13
C TYR A 44 5.36 -0.45 -6.73
N LYS A 45 6.65 -0.59 -6.39
CA LYS A 45 7.18 -1.86 -5.87
C LYS A 45 6.90 -1.94 -4.38
N VAL A 46 6.27 -3.02 -3.95
CA VAL A 46 6.07 -3.30 -2.52
C VAL A 46 7.39 -3.77 -1.93
N ASP A 47 7.76 -3.16 -0.81
CA ASP A 47 8.89 -3.56 0.03
C ASP A 47 8.43 -4.50 1.14
N LYS A 48 7.43 -4.07 1.93
CA LYS A 48 6.81 -4.85 3.02
C LYS A 48 5.36 -4.44 3.25
N SER A 49 4.59 -5.28 3.92
CA SER A 49 3.23 -4.98 4.33
C SER A 49 2.91 -5.56 5.71
N SER A 50 2.01 -4.91 6.44
CA SER A 50 1.51 -5.37 7.74
C SER A 50 0.04 -4.98 7.91
N ILE A 51 -0.72 -5.78 8.65
CA ILE A 51 -2.10 -5.43 9.02
C ILE A 51 -2.09 -5.01 10.49
N ILE A 52 -2.66 -3.84 10.79
CA ILE A 52 -2.82 -3.30 12.16
C ILE A 52 -4.25 -2.75 12.26
N ASP A 53 -5.03 -3.19 13.23
CA ASP A 53 -6.41 -2.73 13.46
C ASP A 53 -7.28 -2.71 12.19
N ASN A 54 -7.20 -3.77 11.40
CA ASN A 54 -7.89 -3.92 10.11
C ASN A 54 -7.51 -2.87 9.04
N ILE A 55 -6.33 -2.26 9.17
CA ILE A 55 -5.72 -1.40 8.17
C ILE A 55 -4.52 -2.11 7.56
N LEU A 56 -4.50 -2.27 6.24
CA LEU A 56 -3.35 -2.78 5.51
C LEU A 56 -2.35 -1.65 5.30
N ILE A 57 -1.25 -1.68 6.02
CA ILE A 57 -0.13 -0.75 5.83
C ILE A 57 0.82 -1.35 4.80
N VAL A 58 1.02 -0.65 3.68
CA VAL A 58 1.93 -1.07 2.61
C VAL A 58 3.08 -0.07 2.49
N TYR A 59 4.30 -0.61 2.55
CA TYR A 59 5.53 0.13 2.38
C TYR A 59 6.02 -0.09 0.94
N VAL A 60 6.25 1.00 0.22
CA VAL A 60 6.60 0.97 -1.21
C VAL A 60 7.90 1.70 -1.52
N LYS A 61 8.55 1.29 -2.61
CA LYS A 61 9.70 1.95 -3.24
C LYS A 61 9.23 2.68 -4.48
#